data_AF-A0A7Z9TGQ1-F1
#
_entry.id   AF-A0A7Z9TGQ1-F1
#
_cell.length_a   1.000
_cell.length_b   1.000
_cell.length_c   1.000
_cell.angle_alpha   90.00
_cell.angle_beta   90.00
_cell.angle_gamma   90.00
#
_symmetry.space_group_name_H-M   'P 1'
#
loop_
_entity.id
_entity.type
_entity.pdbx_description
1 polymer ?
#
loop_
_entity_poly.entity_id
_entity_poly.type
_entity_poly.pdbx_seq_one_letter_code
_entity_poly.pdbx_strand_id
1 'polypeptide(L)'
;MSYFSHSWLPFIYLYGLGGLLFISGIIITLKSGSFNLKNHIHQQWLWVLVFGFIWYMAMHGVLTLIALGYNQLAVVIMFLVIGLSITGTILLQRKTLHNR
;
A
#
# COMPACT_ATOMS: atom_id res chain seq x y z
N MET A 1 -14.48 -23.11 -9.70
CA MET A 1 -14.19 -22.94 -8.26
C MET A 1 -12.71 -23.04 -7.89
N SER A 2 -11.82 -23.72 -8.63
CA SER A 2 -10.39 -23.84 -8.23
C SER A 2 -9.57 -22.54 -8.33
N TYR A 3 -9.88 -21.65 -9.29
CA TYR A 3 -9.13 -20.38 -9.42
C TYR A 3 -9.27 -19.46 -8.20
N PHE A 4 -10.44 -19.44 -7.55
CA PHE A 4 -10.66 -18.62 -6.37
C PHE A 4 -9.83 -19.11 -5.19
N SER A 5 -9.84 -20.42 -4.91
CA SER A 5 -9.13 -21.00 -3.77
C SER A 5 -7.60 -20.93 -3.89
N HIS A 6 -7.06 -20.92 -5.11
CA HIS A 6 -5.60 -20.88 -5.33
C HIS A 6 -5.04 -19.48 -5.62
N SER A 7 -5.88 -18.53 -6.05
CA SER A 7 -5.42 -17.16 -6.39
C SER A 7 -5.94 -16.12 -5.41
N TRP A 8 -7.26 -16.03 -5.23
CA TRP A 8 -7.89 -14.96 -4.47
C TRP A 8 -7.97 -15.24 -2.97
N LEU A 9 -8.22 -16.49 -2.57
CA LEU A 9 -8.29 -16.85 -1.16
C LEU A 9 -6.96 -16.60 -0.41
N PRO A 10 -5.78 -16.99 -0.95
CA PRO A 10 -4.50 -16.69 -0.31
C PRO A 10 -4.21 -15.18 -0.30
N PHE A 11 -4.58 -14.46 -1.36
CA PHE A 11 -4.44 -13.00 -1.43
C PHE A 11 -5.27 -12.32 -0.34
N ILE A 12 -6.56 -12.65 -0.23
CA ILE A 12 -7.46 -12.08 0.78
C ILE A 12 -6.99 -12.45 2.19
N TYR A 13 -6.50 -13.68 2.40
CA TYR A 13 -5.96 -14.08 3.69
C TYR A 13 -4.73 -13.24 4.06
N LEU A 14 -3.75 -13.14 3.17
CA LEU A 14 -2.50 -12.43 3.43
C LEU A 14 -2.73 -10.93 3.66
N TYR A 15 -3.50 -10.27 2.79
CA TYR A 15 -3.71 -8.82 2.87
C TYR A 15 -4.85 -8.41 3.79
N GLY A 16 -5.85 -9.28 3.97
CA GLY A 16 -6.94 -9.08 4.92
C GLY A 16 -6.44 -9.29 6.36
N LEU A 17 -5.99 -10.50 6.70
CA LEU A 17 -5.50 -10.78 8.05
C LEU A 17 -4.20 -10.01 8.34
N GLY A 18 -3.26 -9.99 7.39
CA GLY A 18 -2.03 -9.20 7.52
C GLY A 18 -2.32 -7.69 7.60
N GLY A 19 -3.33 -7.20 6.87
CA GLY A 19 -3.79 -5.82 6.96
C GLY A 19 -4.36 -5.46 8.34
N LEU A 20 -5.16 -6.35 8.95
CA LEU A 20 -5.66 -6.16 10.31
C LEU A 20 -4.52 -6.09 11.33
N LEU A 21 -3.52 -6.97 11.21
CA LEU A 21 -2.34 -6.95 12.07
C LEU A 21 -1.49 -5.70 11.84
N PHE A 22 -1.32 -5.28 10.59
CA PHE A 22 -0.60 -4.06 10.22
C PHE A 22 -1.26 -2.80 10.79
N ILE A 23 -2.59 -2.67 10.65
CA ILE A 23 -3.35 -1.55 11.23
C ILE A 23 -3.25 -1.57 12.76
N SER A 24 -3.36 -2.75 13.39
CA SER A 24 -3.20 -2.90 14.83
C SER A 24 -1.81 -2.46 15.29
N GLY A 25 -0.76 -2.82 14.53
CA GLY A 25 0.61 -2.35 14.75
C GLY A 25 0.71 -0.83 14.69
N ILE A 26 0.14 -0.20 13.64
CA ILE A 26 0.09 1.26 13.53
C ILE A 26 -0.59 1.90 14.75
N ILE A 27 -1.75 1.37 15.17
CA ILE A 27 -2.49 1.89 16.32
C ILE A 27 -1.63 1.82 17.60
N ILE A 28 -0.93 0.71 17.82
CA ILE A 28 -0.05 0.53 18.99
C ILE A 28 1.12 1.52 18.92
N THR A 29 1.77 1.65 17.76
CA THR A 29 2.89 2.58 17.55
C THR A 29 2.46 4.04 17.79
N LEU A 30 1.26 4.43 17.38
CA LEU A 30 0.70 5.75 17.65
C LEU A 30 0.37 5.95 19.13
N LYS A 31 -0.27 4.96 19.78
CA LYS A 31 -0.64 5.03 21.20
C LYS A 31 0.55 5.04 22.15
N SER A 32 1.63 4.35 21.78
CA SER A 32 2.88 4.32 22.56
C SER A 32 3.69 5.62 22.51
N GLY A 33 3.27 6.60 21.70
CA GLY A 33 4.01 7.86 21.50
C GLY A 33 5.26 7.72 20.62
N SER A 34 5.54 6.53 20.07
CA SER A 34 6.67 6.28 19.17
C SER A 34 6.56 7.07 17.86
N PHE A 35 5.32 7.28 17.37
CA PHE A 35 5.04 8.20 16.26
C PHE A 35 4.34 9.46 16.75
N ASN A 36 5.06 10.58 16.77
CA ASN A 36 4.47 11.87 17.09
C ASN A 36 3.83 12.50 15.84
N LEU A 37 2.50 12.47 15.76
CA LEU A 37 1.75 13.07 14.65
C LEU A 37 1.89 14.60 14.56
N LYS A 38 2.47 15.28 15.57
CA LYS A 38 2.81 16.70 15.48
C LYS A 38 4.12 16.95 14.72
N ASN A 39 4.97 15.93 14.60
CA ASN A 39 6.22 16.02 13.85
C ASN A 39 5.98 15.63 12.38
N HIS A 40 6.27 16.56 11.47
CA HIS A 40 6.09 16.36 10.04
C HIS A 40 6.92 15.21 9.46
N ILE A 41 8.09 14.91 10.02
CA ILE A 41 8.92 13.77 9.61
C ILE A 41 8.22 12.45 9.97
N HIS A 42 7.67 12.34 11.18
CA HIS A 42 6.93 11.14 11.60
C HIS A 42 5.63 10.99 10.78
N GLN A 43 4.94 12.09 10.47
CA GLN A 43 3.79 12.02 9.54
C GLN A 43 4.17 11.49 8.15
N GLN A 44 5.34 11.89 7.62
CA GLN A 44 5.82 11.41 6.32
C GLN A 44 6.15 9.92 6.36
N TRP A 45 6.83 9.44 7.40
CA TRP A 45 7.12 8.01 7.55
C TRP A 45 5.86 7.17 7.71
N LEU A 46 4.84 7.67 8.42
CA LEU A 46 3.56 6.98 8.53
C LEU A 46 2.86 6.90 7.16
N TRP A 47 2.92 7.99 6.40
CA TRP A 47 2.38 8.02 5.03
C TRP A 47 3.11 7.02 4.13
N VAL A 48 4.44 6.99 4.14
CA VAL A 48 5.25 6.03 3.38
C VAL A 48 4.93 4.59 3.78
N LEU A 49 4.74 4.32 5.06
CA LEU A 49 4.42 2.99 5.57
C LEU A 49 3.05 2.50 5.06
N VAL A 50 2.00 3.33 5.22
CA VAL A 50 0.65 3.00 4.74
C VAL A 50 0.59 2.92 3.22
N PHE A 51 1.22 3.87 2.53
CA PHE A 51 1.32 3.88 1.08
C PHE A 51 2.04 2.63 0.56
N GLY A 52 3.18 2.26 1.17
CA GLY A 52 3.95 1.07 0.81
C GLY A 52 3.15 -0.22 0.94
N PHE A 53 2.34 -0.36 1.99
CA PHE A 53 1.45 -1.50 2.16
C PHE A 53 0.40 -1.60 1.04
N ILE A 54 -0.29 -0.48 0.75
CA ILE A 54 -1.31 -0.42 -0.32
C ILE A 54 -0.67 -0.68 -1.69
N TRP A 55 0.50 -0.09 -1.94
CA TRP A 55 1.24 -0.27 -3.18
C TRP A 55 1.63 -1.74 -3.40
N TYR A 56 2.17 -2.38 -2.36
CA TYR A 56 2.56 -3.79 -2.43
C TYR A 56 1.37 -4.71 -2.67
N MET A 57 0.24 -4.46 -1.98
CA MET A 57 -1.02 -5.16 -2.22
C MET A 57 -1.51 -5.01 -3.66
N ALA A 58 -1.45 -3.78 -4.21
CA ALA A 58 -1.86 -3.51 -5.58
C ALA A 58 -0.97 -4.24 -6.60
N MET A 59 0.35 -4.25 -6.40
CA MET A 59 1.28 -4.99 -7.27
C MET A 59 1.01 -6.50 -7.27
N HIS A 60 0.78 -7.11 -6.10
CA HIS A 60 0.39 -8.52 -6.04
C HIS A 60 -0.96 -8.78 -6.72
N GLY A 61 -1.92 -7.84 -6.61
CA GLY A 61 -3.20 -7.93 -7.29
C GLY A 61 -3.04 -7.92 -8.81
N VAL A 62 -2.20 -7.00 -9.34
CA VAL A 62 -1.85 -6.92 -10.77
C VAL A 62 -1.24 -8.24 -11.25
N LEU A 63 -0.27 -8.78 -10.52
CA LEU A 63 0.37 -10.05 -10.89
C LEU A 63 -0.61 -11.23 -10.85
N THR A 64 -1.55 -11.23 -9.91
CA THR A 64 -2.63 -12.22 -9.83
C THR A 64 -3.55 -12.13 -11.04
N LEU A 65 -3.89 -10.92 -11.48
CA LEU A 65 -4.70 -10.70 -12.68
C LEU A 65 -3.99 -11.16 -13.96
N ILE A 66 -2.68 -10.93 -14.08
CA ILE A 66 -1.86 -11.43 -15.19
C ILE A 66 -1.87 -12.96 -15.20
N ALA A 67 -1.65 -13.60 -14.05
CA ALA A 67 -1.66 -15.06 -13.94
C ALA A 67 -3.02 -15.68 -14.31
N LEU A 68 -4.12 -14.95 -14.09
CA LEU A 68 -5.48 -15.33 -14.48
C LEU A 68 -5.81 -15.00 -15.95
N GLY A 69 -4.89 -14.37 -16.69
CA GLY A 69 -5.06 -14.03 -18.11
C GLY A 69 -5.71 -12.67 -18.39
N TYR A 70 -6.00 -11.86 -17.36
CA TYR A 70 -6.60 -10.53 -17.49
C TYR A 70 -5.55 -9.46 -17.83
N ASN A 71 -4.73 -9.71 -18.85
CA ASN A 71 -3.53 -8.92 -19.17
C ASN A 71 -3.85 -7.44 -19.46
N GLN A 72 -4.90 -7.15 -20.25
CA GLN A 72 -5.28 -5.77 -20.58
C GLN A 72 -5.66 -4.97 -19.33
N LEU A 73 -6.50 -5.56 -18.46
CA LEU A 73 -6.90 -4.93 -17.20
C LEU A 73 -5.70 -4.76 -16.27
N ALA A 74 -4.85 -5.77 -16.15
CA ALA A 74 -3.68 -5.72 -15.30
C ALA A 74 -2.70 -4.61 -15.71
N VAL A 75 -2.45 -4.44 -17.02
CA VAL A 75 -1.58 -3.38 -17.54
C VAL A 75 -2.14 -2.00 -17.25
N VAL A 76 -3.46 -1.79 -17.42
CA VAL A 76 -4.10 -0.51 -17.07
C VAL A 76 -3.94 -0.20 -15.58
N ILE A 77 -4.21 -1.19 -14.72
CA ILE A 77 -4.05 -1.02 -13.26
C ILE A 77 -2.59 -0.75 -12.91
N MET A 78 -1.64 -1.42 -13.56
CA MET A 78 -0.20 -1.21 -13.35
C MET A 78 0.22 0.23 -13.67
N PHE A 79 -0.22 0.77 -14.81
CA PHE A 79 0.06 2.17 -15.17
C PHE A 79 -0.55 3.15 -14.17
N LEU A 80 -1.76 2.89 -13.69
CA LEU A 80 -2.39 3.71 -12.64
C LEU A 80 -1.59 3.65 -11.34
N VAL A 81 -1.17 2.47 -10.89
CA VAL A 81 -0.37 2.30 -9.67
C VAL A 81 0.97 3.04 -9.80
N ILE A 82 1.66 2.91 -10.94
CA ILE A 82 2.92 3.63 -11.20
C ILE A 82 2.69 5.14 -11.19
N GLY A 83 1.68 5.63 -11.91
CA GLY A 83 1.35 7.06 -11.98
C GLY A 83 1.00 7.66 -10.61
N LEU A 84 0.21 6.93 -9.80
CA LEU A 84 -0.10 7.33 -8.42
C LEU A 84 1.14 7.30 -7.53
N SER A 85 2.06 6.36 -7.73
CA SER A 85 3.32 6.29 -6.96
C SER A 85 4.24 7.46 -7.25
N ILE A 86 4.39 7.82 -8.53
CA ILE A 86 5.17 8.98 -8.95
C ILE A 86 4.54 10.26 -8.42
N THR A 87 3.22 10.41 -8.55
CA THR A 87 2.51 11.60 -8.05
C THR A 87 2.62 11.70 -6.53
N GLY A 88 2.40 10.60 -5.81
CA GLY A 88 2.50 10.54 -4.35
C GLY A 88 3.90 10.90 -3.84
N THR A 89 4.95 10.39 -4.48
CA THR A 89 6.34 10.72 -4.13
C THR A 89 6.68 12.18 -4.40
N ILE A 90 6.26 12.74 -5.53
CA ILE A 90 6.44 14.17 -5.84
C ILE A 90 5.72 15.05 -4.82
N LEU A 91 4.48 14.71 -4.45
CA LEU A 91 3.70 15.45 -3.45
C LEU A 91 4.38 15.38 -2.08
N LEU A 92 4.89 14.21 -1.68
CA LEU A 92 5.64 14.04 -0.45
C LEU A 92 6.90 14.93 -0.44
N GLN A 93 7.66 14.94 -1.53
CA GLN A 93 8.85 15.77 -1.70
C GLN A 93 8.53 17.26 -1.64
N ARG A 94 7.48 17.72 -2.34
CA ARG A 94 7.03 19.12 -2.27
C ARG A 94 6.66 19.53 -0.84
N LYS A 95 5.93 18.66 -0.12
CA LYS A 95 5.59 18.89 1.28
C LYS A 95 6.83 18.93 2.18
N THR A 96 7.84 18.09 1.94
CA THR A 96 9.11 18.14 2.68
C THR A 96 9.89 19.42 2.45
N LEU A 97 9.96 19.91 1.20
CA LEU A 97 10.70 21.11 0.82
C LEU A 97 10.04 22.38 1.35
N HIS A 98 8.71 22.43 1.39
CA HIS A 98 7.98 23.59 1.92
C HIS A 98 8.07 23.73 3.44
N ASN A 99 8.27 22.63 4.17
CA ASN A 99 8.32 22.59 5.64
C ASN A 99 9.73 22.70 6.23
N ARG A 100 10.76 22.87 5.40
CA ARG A 100 12.13 23.20 5.82
C ARG A 100 12.32 24.70 5.77
#